data_AF-A0A377DMK2-F1
#
_entry.id   AF-A0A377DMK2-F1
#
_cell.length_a   1.000
_cell.length_b   1.000
_cell.length_c   1.000
_cell.angle_alpha   90.00
_cell.angle_beta   90.00
_cell.angle_gamma   90.00
#
_symmetry.space_group_name_H-M   'P 1'
#
loop_
_entity.id
_entity.type
_entity.pdbx_description
1 polymer ?
#
loop_
_entity_poly.entity_id
_entity_poly.type
_entity_poly.pdbx_seq_one_letter_code
_entity_poly.pdbx_strand_id
1 'polypeptide(L)'
;MRFSRFIIGLTSCIAFSVQAANVDEYITQLPAGANLALMVQKVGASAPAIDYHSQQMALPASTQKVITALAALIQLGPDFRFTTTLETKGNVGKRRT
;
A
#
# COMPACT_ATOMS: atom_id res chain seq x y z
N MET A 1 -34.43 -51.38 16.46
CA MET A 1 -34.02 -50.02 16.89
C MET A 1 -32.51 -49.86 16.75
N ARG A 2 -31.98 -49.18 15.71
CA ARG A 2 -30.60 -48.61 15.67
C ARG A 2 -30.17 -48.01 14.31
N PHE A 3 -31.08 -47.44 13.52
CA PHE A 3 -30.73 -46.82 12.22
C PHE A 3 -31.02 -45.31 12.15
N SER A 4 -31.17 -44.65 13.30
CA SER A 4 -31.58 -43.23 13.37
C SER A 4 -30.61 -42.39 14.20
N ARG A 5 -29.31 -42.45 13.88
CA ARG A 5 -28.31 -41.57 14.51
C ARG A 5 -27.31 -40.91 13.56
N PHE A 6 -27.44 -41.09 12.24
CA PHE A 6 -26.46 -40.58 11.27
C PHE A 6 -26.84 -39.27 10.57
N ILE A 7 -28.01 -38.66 10.84
CA ILE A 7 -28.51 -37.52 10.05
C ILE A 7 -28.38 -36.16 10.75
N ILE A 8 -27.96 -36.07 12.03
CA ILE A 8 -28.04 -34.81 12.80
C ILE A 8 -26.72 -34.00 12.78
N GLY A 9 -25.72 -34.40 11.97
CA GLY A 9 -24.41 -33.74 11.94
C GLY A 9 -24.21 -32.68 10.84
N LEU A 10 -25.25 -32.33 10.06
CA LEU A 10 -25.11 -31.52 8.85
C LEU A 10 -25.86 -30.19 8.93
N THR A 11 -25.80 -29.50 10.05
CA THR A 11 -26.47 -28.19 10.19
C THR A 11 -25.69 -27.29 11.13
N SER A 12 -24.90 -26.39 10.54
CA SER A 12 -24.66 -25.00 10.97
C SER A 12 -23.20 -24.60 10.73
N CYS A 13 -22.90 -24.29 9.47
CA CYS A 13 -21.83 -23.34 9.13
C CYS A 13 -22.46 -22.29 8.21
N ILE A 14 -23.40 -21.51 8.73
CA ILE A 14 -23.73 -20.22 8.12
C ILE A 14 -22.56 -19.31 8.52
N ALA A 15 -21.51 -19.32 7.72
CA ALA A 15 -20.48 -18.30 7.79
C ALA A 15 -21.17 -16.97 7.46
N PHE A 16 -21.20 -16.05 8.42
CA PHE A 16 -21.58 -14.66 8.17
C PHE A 16 -20.67 -14.13 7.05
N SER A 17 -21.24 -13.95 5.87
CA SER A 17 -20.60 -13.18 4.81
C SER A 17 -20.48 -11.73 5.31
N VAL A 18 -19.26 -11.31 5.62
CA VAL A 18 -18.93 -9.90 5.82
C VAL A 18 -19.30 -9.19 4.52
N GLN A 19 -20.26 -8.26 4.59
CA GLN A 19 -20.64 -7.43 3.46
C GLN A 19 -19.43 -6.53 3.13
N ALA A 20 -18.62 -6.93 2.15
CA ALA A 20 -17.62 -6.05 1.57
C ALA A 20 -18.34 -4.83 0.98
N ALA A 21 -17.79 -3.64 1.15
CA ALA A 21 -18.33 -2.44 0.51
C ALA A 21 -18.33 -2.66 -1.02
N ASN A 22 -19.47 -2.45 -1.69
CA ASN A 22 -19.59 -2.70 -3.12
C ASN A 22 -18.86 -1.60 -3.90
N VAL A 23 -17.61 -1.85 -4.28
CA VAL A 23 -16.78 -0.89 -5.01
C VAL A 23 -17.36 -0.63 -6.42
N ASP A 24 -18.00 -1.63 -7.02
CA ASP A 24 -18.55 -1.56 -8.38
C ASP A 24 -19.59 -0.44 -8.57
N GLU A 25 -20.46 -0.22 -7.58
CA GLU A 25 -21.44 0.88 -7.63
C GLU A 25 -20.76 2.25 -7.74
N TYR A 26 -19.65 2.46 -7.02
CA TYR A 26 -18.92 3.73 -7.05
C TYR A 26 -18.10 3.92 -8.33
N ILE A 27 -17.68 2.84 -8.99
CA ILE A 27 -16.93 2.92 -10.25
C ILE A 27 -17.77 3.53 -11.37
N THR A 28 -19.11 3.35 -11.33
CA THR A 28 -20.02 3.98 -12.30
C THR A 28 -19.97 5.52 -12.30
N GLN A 29 -19.46 6.11 -11.21
CA GLN A 29 -19.30 7.57 -11.07
C GLN A 29 -17.98 8.06 -11.68
N LEU A 30 -17.05 7.14 -12.00
CA LEU A 30 -15.79 7.47 -12.64
C LEU A 30 -15.97 7.65 -14.15
N PRO A 31 -15.12 8.46 -14.81
CA PRO A 31 -15.13 8.57 -16.26
C PRO A 31 -14.97 7.21 -16.95
N ALA A 32 -15.60 7.06 -18.11
CA ALA A 32 -15.49 5.85 -18.92
C ALA A 32 -14.02 5.52 -19.24
N GLY A 33 -13.63 4.26 -19.00
CA GLY A 33 -12.25 3.79 -19.20
C GLY A 33 -11.30 4.05 -18.03
N ALA A 34 -11.77 4.64 -16.92
CA ALA A 34 -10.99 4.71 -15.70
C ALA A 34 -10.65 3.31 -15.18
N ASN A 35 -9.41 3.13 -14.74
CA ASN A 35 -8.92 1.87 -14.19
C ASN A 35 -8.64 2.04 -12.70
N LEU A 36 -9.31 1.23 -11.86
CA LEU A 36 -9.21 1.28 -10.41
C LEU A 36 -8.61 -0.02 -9.88
N ALA A 37 -7.59 0.12 -9.01
CA ALA A 37 -7.13 -0.90 -8.09
C ALA A 37 -7.16 -0.31 -6.67
N LEU A 38 -7.83 -0.99 -5.74
CA LEU A 38 -8.05 -0.54 -4.37
C LEU A 38 -7.89 -1.70 -3.39
N MET A 39 -7.10 -1.48 -2.34
CA MET A 39 -6.96 -2.42 -1.23
C MET A 39 -7.08 -1.65 0.09
N VAL A 40 -7.95 -2.12 0.99
CA VAL A 40 -8.11 -1.57 2.33
C VAL A 40 -8.00 -2.71 3.34
N GLN A 41 -7.02 -2.61 4.24
CA GLN A 41 -6.73 -3.66 5.22
C GLN A 41 -6.55 -3.05 6.60
N LYS A 42 -7.21 -3.66 7.60
CA LYS A 42 -6.95 -3.34 9.01
C LYS A 42 -5.51 -3.71 9.34
N VAL A 43 -4.77 -2.80 9.99
CA VAL A 43 -3.38 -3.02 10.39
C VAL A 43 -3.26 -4.31 11.23
N GLY A 44 -2.36 -5.20 10.83
CA GLY A 44 -2.11 -6.49 11.48
C GLY A 44 -3.08 -7.62 11.12
N ALA A 45 -4.16 -7.37 10.36
CA ALA A 45 -5.04 -8.44 9.88
C ALA A 45 -4.37 -9.24 8.75
N SER A 46 -4.70 -10.53 8.62
CA SER A 46 -4.18 -11.42 7.58
C SER A 46 -4.90 -11.31 6.23
N ALA A 47 -6.06 -10.65 6.20
CA ALA A 47 -6.88 -10.48 5.00
C ALA A 47 -7.40 -9.04 4.88
N PRO A 48 -7.56 -8.52 3.66
CA PRO A 48 -8.13 -7.18 3.43
C PRO A 48 -9.64 -7.15 3.72
N ALA A 49 -10.12 -5.96 4.12
CA ALA A 49 -11.55 -5.69 4.23
C ALA A 49 -12.18 -5.33 2.87
N ILE A 50 -11.39 -4.72 1.97
CA ILE A 50 -11.74 -4.45 0.58
C ILE A 50 -10.55 -4.84 -0.29
N ASP A 51 -10.78 -5.67 -1.29
CA ASP A 51 -9.80 -6.05 -2.31
C ASP A 51 -10.45 -5.95 -3.69
N TYR A 52 -10.06 -4.92 -4.44
CA TYR A 52 -10.51 -4.67 -5.80
C TYR A 52 -9.28 -4.53 -6.71
N HIS A 53 -8.98 -5.58 -7.49
CA HIS A 53 -7.82 -5.62 -8.39
C HIS A 53 -6.47 -5.27 -7.72
N SER A 54 -6.26 -5.60 -6.44
CA SER A 54 -5.04 -5.20 -5.71
C SER A 54 -3.73 -5.70 -6.31
N GLN A 55 -3.76 -6.81 -7.06
CA GLN A 55 -2.59 -7.39 -7.73
C GLN A 55 -2.30 -6.78 -9.10
N GLN A 56 -3.17 -5.89 -9.58
CA GLN A 56 -2.96 -5.21 -10.85
C GLN A 56 -1.95 -4.08 -10.69
N MET A 57 -0.89 -4.09 -11.50
CA MET A 57 0.08 -3.00 -11.52
C MET A 57 -0.58 -1.70 -11.99
N ALA A 58 -0.29 -0.61 -11.29
CA ALA A 58 -0.76 0.74 -11.61
C ALA A 58 0.39 1.75 -11.51
N LEU A 59 0.23 2.91 -12.14
CA LEU A 59 1.17 4.01 -12.00
C LEU A 59 1.02 4.63 -10.60
N PRO A 60 2.05 4.62 -9.74
CA PRO A 60 1.92 5.07 -8.36
C PRO A 60 1.91 6.60 -8.22
N ALA A 61 2.37 7.33 -9.24
CA ALA A 61 2.59 8.78 -9.16
C ALA A 61 3.36 9.17 -7.88
N SER A 62 2.84 10.11 -7.08
CA SER A 62 3.53 10.56 -5.86
C SER A 62 3.48 9.57 -4.69
N THR A 63 2.68 8.49 -4.72
CA THR A 63 2.71 7.48 -3.64
C THR A 63 4.04 6.72 -3.59
N GLN A 64 4.80 6.72 -4.69
CA GLN A 64 6.18 6.23 -4.74
C GLN A 64 7.07 6.87 -3.64
N LYS A 65 6.76 8.10 -3.23
CA LYS A 65 7.48 8.82 -2.17
C LYS A 65 7.41 8.11 -0.81
N VAL A 66 6.37 7.32 -0.55
CA VAL A 66 6.26 6.54 0.70
C VAL A 66 7.39 5.51 0.78
N ILE A 67 7.66 4.79 -0.32
CA ILE A 67 8.75 3.83 -0.40
C ILE A 67 10.10 4.55 -0.30
N THR A 68 10.28 5.66 -1.02
CA THR A 68 11.51 6.46 -0.94
C THR A 68 11.78 6.97 0.47
N ALA A 69 10.76 7.45 1.18
CA ALA A 69 10.89 7.95 2.55
C ALA A 69 11.28 6.83 3.53
N LEU A 70 10.62 5.67 3.43
CA LEU A 70 10.97 4.50 4.25
C LEU A 70 12.42 4.05 4.00
N ALA A 71 12.83 3.94 2.74
CA ALA A 71 14.18 3.56 2.37
C ALA A 71 15.21 4.58 2.87
N ALA A 72 14.94 5.88 2.74
CA ALA A 72 15.82 6.95 3.23
C ALA A 72 15.98 6.91 4.76
N LEU A 73 14.91 6.67 5.51
CA LEU A 73 14.99 6.55 6.96
C LEU A 73 15.84 5.34 7.40
N ILE A 74 15.71 4.20 6.72
CA ILE A 74 16.52 3.01 7.00
C ILE A 74 17.99 3.23 6.61
N GLN A 75 18.25 3.88 5.47
CA GLN A 75 19.59 4.01 4.90
C GLN A 75 20.41 5.17 5.46
N LEU A 76 19.76 6.32 5.71
CA LEU A 76 20.42 7.57 6.10
C LEU A 76 20.13 7.96 7.55
N GLY A 77 19.06 7.43 8.13
CA GLY A 77 18.57 7.83 9.44
C GLY A 77 17.72 9.11 9.41
N PRO A 78 17.03 9.43 10.52
CA PRO A 78 16.14 10.59 10.61
C PRO A 78 16.90 11.92 10.65
N ASP A 79 18.16 11.91 11.08
CA ASP A 79 18.95 13.12 11.32
C ASP A 79 19.90 13.48 10.15
N PHE A 80 19.81 12.75 9.03
CA PHE A 80 20.63 13.02 7.87
C PHE A 80 20.43 14.44 7.34
N ARG A 81 21.54 15.10 7.01
CA ARG A 81 21.54 16.42 6.38
C ARG A 81 22.39 16.39 5.13
N PHE A 82 21.87 16.97 4.05
CA PHE A 82 22.68 17.27 2.88
C PHE A 82 23.74 18.32 3.25
N THR A 83 24.98 18.08 2.83
CA THR A 83 26.11 18.98 3.07
C THR A 83 26.56 19.57 1.74
N THR A 84 26.78 20.88 1.72
CA THR A 84 27.35 21.59 0.58
C THR A 84 28.64 22.26 1.03
N THR A 85 29.76 21.95 0.38
CA THR A 85 31.09 22.51 0.68
C THR A 85 31.62 23.30 -0.51
N LEU A 86 32.43 24.33 -0.21
CA LEU A 86 33.30 24.97 -1.19
C LEU A 86 34.73 24.57 -0.85
N GLU A 87 35.41 23.90 -1.77
CA GLU A 87 36.75 23.35 -1.55
C GLU A 87 37.68 23.82 -2.66
N THR A 88 38.91 24.21 -2.30
CA THR A 88 39.96 24.51 -3.26
C THR A 88 41.18 23.64 -2.97
N LYS A 89 41.81 23.12 -4.04
CA LYS A 89 43.11 22.47 -3.97
C LYS A 89 44.09 23.26 -4.82
N GLY A 90 44.62 24.33 -4.26
CA GLY A 90 45.57 25.22 -4.95
C GLY A 90 45.68 26.59 -4.29
N ASN A 91 46.71 27.34 -4.67
CA ASN A 91 46.93 28.69 -4.13
C ASN A 91 45.97 29.69 -4.78
N VAL A 92 45.25 30.44 -3.97
CA VAL A 92 44.44 31.58 -4.43
C VAL A 92 45.35 32.81 -4.50
N GLY A 93 45.82 33.14 -5.71
CA GLY A 93 46.64 34.34 -5.94
C GLY A 93 45.82 35.63 -5.88
N LYS A 94 46.40 36.71 -5.33
CA LYS A 94 45.80 38.06 -5.40
C LYS A 94 45.97 38.65 -6.79
N ARG A 95 44.87 39.09 -7.42
CA ARG A 95 44.90 39.97 -8.60
C ARG A 95 45.39 41.35 -8.14
N ARG A 96 46.62 41.72 -8.52
CA ARG A 96 47.14 43.10 -8.33
C ARG A 96 46.37 44.03 -9.26
N THR A 97 45.64 44.97 -8.69
CA THR A 97 45.20 46.20 -9.35
C THR A 97 46.27 47.27 -9.20
#